data_AF-D2PNZ0-F1
#
_entry.id   AF-D2PNZ0-F1
#
_cell.length_a   1.000
_cell.length_b   1.000
_cell.length_c   1.000
_cell.angle_alpha   90.00
_cell.angle_beta   90.00
_cell.angle_gamma   90.00
#
_symmetry.space_group_name_H-M   'P 1'
#
loop_
_entity.id
_entity.type
_entity.pdbx_description
1 polymer ?
#
loop_
_entity_poly.entity_id
_entity_poly.type
_entity_poly.pdbx_seq_one_letter_code
_entity_poly.pdbx_strand_id
1 'polypeptide(L)'
;MAGHREAPREIVRAACARYGEDTVVDWCLALLSGEISGEDAYGADLPKLVAITGSENPGGWSTPVDPVNFYWVRVWAARALLYAWRDDAVDVLRGAASDPAWRVREHVARITAHRELGQLVDALLPMLEHELPRVRAAAVRAVGVAGEYEHAEAIEPLRQDPDQAVRAAVDRALEKLSTRLDRPLH
;
A
#
# COMPACT_ATOMS: atom_id res chain seq x y z
N MET A 1 6.53 2.26 31.87
CA MET A 1 5.16 2.05 31.37
C MET A 1 5.24 2.04 29.85
N ALA A 2 5.12 0.89 29.21
CA ALA A 2 5.14 0.80 27.76
C ALA A 2 3.88 1.51 27.23
N GLY A 3 4.03 2.70 26.65
CA GLY A 3 2.92 3.46 26.10
C GLY A 3 2.18 2.63 25.08
N HIS A 4 0.87 2.48 25.26
CA HIS A 4 0.00 1.83 24.29
C HIS A 4 0.05 2.66 23.01
N ARG A 5 0.81 2.20 22.01
CA ARG A 5 0.88 2.87 20.71
C ARG A 5 -0.42 2.57 19.99
N GLU A 6 -1.22 3.60 19.75
CA GLU A 6 -2.50 3.46 19.05
C GLU A 6 -2.31 2.82 17.68
N ALA A 7 -3.23 1.93 17.29
CA ALA A 7 -3.14 1.23 16.02
C ALA A 7 -3.31 2.21 14.85
N PRO A 8 -2.57 2.06 13.73
CA PRO A 8 -2.68 2.98 12.58
C PRO A 8 -4.11 3.19 12.06
N ARG A 9 -4.97 2.17 12.16
CA ARG A 9 -6.39 2.26 11.81
C ARG A 9 -7.13 3.29 12.66
N GLU A 10 -6.92 3.26 13.97
CA GLU A 10 -7.62 4.15 14.91
C GLU A 10 -7.09 5.58 14.80
N ILE A 11 -5.79 5.75 14.57
CA ILE A 11 -5.18 7.06 14.26
C ILE A 11 -5.85 7.70 13.05
N VAL A 12 -5.94 6.98 11.92
CA VAL A 12 -6.51 7.52 10.68
C VAL A 12 -8.01 7.78 10.85
N ARG A 13 -8.74 6.93 11.57
CA ARG A 13 -10.15 7.16 11.89
C ARG A 13 -10.36 8.40 12.75
N ALA A 14 -9.53 8.61 13.76
CA ALA A 14 -9.57 9.80 14.59
C ALA A 14 -9.28 11.07 13.76
N ALA A 15 -8.33 11.00 12.82
CA ALA A 15 -8.08 12.08 11.87
C ALA A 15 -9.29 12.35 10.98
N CYS A 16 -9.93 11.32 10.41
CA CYS A 16 -11.13 11.48 9.59
C CYS A 16 -12.29 12.08 10.38
N ALA A 17 -12.50 11.64 11.64
CA ALA A 17 -13.53 12.19 12.51
C ALA A 17 -13.29 13.67 12.85
N ARG A 18 -12.02 14.11 12.89
CA ARG A 18 -11.64 15.50 13.20
C ARG A 18 -11.65 16.43 12.00
N TYR A 19 -11.19 15.96 10.84
CA TYR A 19 -10.91 16.81 9.67
C TYR A 19 -11.82 16.52 8.46
N GLY A 20 -12.62 15.46 8.51
CA GLY A 20 -13.36 14.92 7.38
C GLY A 20 -12.54 13.87 6.62
N GLU A 21 -13.18 12.78 6.18
CA GLU A 21 -12.52 11.70 5.44
C GLU A 21 -11.94 12.21 4.11
N ASP A 22 -12.70 12.99 3.34
CA ASP A 22 -12.24 13.56 2.07
C ASP A 22 -10.96 14.40 2.23
N THR A 23 -10.92 15.24 3.26
CA THR A 23 -9.74 16.05 3.59
C THR A 23 -8.52 15.19 3.91
N VAL A 24 -8.70 14.12 4.69
CA VAL A 24 -7.61 13.20 5.02
C VAL A 24 -7.14 12.43 3.79
N VAL A 25 -8.05 12.05 2.90
CA VAL A 25 -7.73 11.44 1.62
C VAL A 25 -6.94 12.42 0.75
N ASP A 26 -7.38 13.67 0.60
CA ASP A 26 -6.65 14.70 -0.16
C ASP A 26 -5.21 14.86 0.31
N TRP A 27 -4.99 14.90 1.63
CA TRP A 27 -3.63 14.93 2.19
C TRP A 27 -2.82 13.69 1.82
N CYS A 28 -3.41 12.49 1.92
CA CYS A 28 -2.73 11.27 1.55
C CYS A 28 -2.38 11.25 0.06
N LEU A 29 -3.27 11.72 -0.81
CA LEU A 29 -3.01 11.78 -2.25
C LEU A 29 -1.91 12.78 -2.60
N ALA A 30 -1.90 13.97 -1.97
CA ALA A 30 -0.86 14.97 -2.17
C ALA A 30 0.51 14.49 -1.65
N LEU A 31 0.55 13.82 -0.48
CA LEU A 31 1.77 13.22 0.07
C LEU A 31 2.28 12.04 -0.78
N LEU A 32 1.38 11.19 -1.29
CA LEU A 32 1.74 10.01 -2.07
C LEU A 32 2.21 10.36 -3.48
N SER A 33 1.55 11.32 -4.14
CA SER A 33 1.93 11.81 -5.47
C SER A 33 3.22 12.65 -5.45
N GLY A 34 3.59 13.18 -4.28
CA GLY A 34 4.72 14.10 -4.12
C GLY A 34 4.37 15.56 -4.44
N GLU A 35 3.08 15.89 -4.61
CA GLU A 35 2.60 17.28 -4.61
C GLU A 35 3.01 18.02 -3.34
N ILE A 36 2.92 17.34 -2.19
CA ILE A 36 3.60 17.74 -0.97
C ILE A 36 4.96 17.04 -0.95
N SER A 37 6.02 17.83 -1.03
CA SER A 37 7.39 17.31 -1.00
C SER A 37 7.74 16.73 0.39
N GLY A 38 8.81 15.93 0.47
CA GLY A 38 9.29 15.45 1.76
C GLY A 38 9.74 16.58 2.69
N GLU A 39 10.28 17.67 2.13
CA GLU A 39 10.67 18.86 2.89
C GLU A 39 9.45 19.56 3.48
N ASP A 40 8.41 19.78 2.67
CA ASP A 40 7.17 20.40 3.14
C ASP A 40 6.46 19.51 4.17
N ALA A 41 6.46 18.18 3.96
CA ALA A 41 5.83 17.22 4.86
C ALA A 41 6.47 17.19 6.27
N TYR A 42 7.77 17.45 6.42
CA TYR A 42 8.40 17.65 7.73
C TYR A 42 8.52 19.13 8.14
N GLY A 43 8.10 20.05 7.27
CA GLY A 43 8.08 21.49 7.48
C GLY A 43 6.65 22.00 7.66
N ALA A 44 6.19 22.81 6.70
CA ALA A 44 4.90 23.50 6.78
C ALA A 44 3.68 22.54 6.89
N ASP A 45 3.81 21.34 6.34
CA ASP A 45 2.75 20.34 6.27
C ASP A 45 2.86 19.21 7.32
N LEU A 46 3.77 19.36 8.30
CA LEU A 46 3.91 18.40 9.40
C LEU A 46 2.56 18.06 10.09
N PRO A 47 1.62 19.00 10.34
CA PRO A 47 0.32 18.65 10.93
C PRO A 47 -0.46 17.58 10.16
N LYS A 48 -0.35 17.52 8.82
CA LYS A 48 -0.99 16.49 7.98
C LYS A 48 -0.36 15.12 8.24
N LEU A 49 0.97 15.07 8.34
CA LEU A 49 1.72 13.86 8.62
C LEU A 49 1.46 13.36 10.05
N VAL A 50 1.39 14.27 11.03
CA VAL A 50 1.01 13.96 12.40
C VAL A 50 -0.40 13.37 12.44
N ALA A 51 -1.36 13.92 11.71
CA ALA A 51 -2.73 13.42 11.68
C ALA A 51 -2.81 11.95 11.23
N ILE A 52 -2.06 11.55 10.20
CA ILE A 52 -2.12 10.17 9.66
C ILE A 52 -1.14 9.19 10.34
N THR A 53 -0.22 9.68 11.16
CA THR A 53 0.79 8.84 11.85
C THR A 53 0.63 8.81 13.36
N GLY A 54 -0.11 9.76 13.95
CA GLY A 54 -0.28 9.91 15.40
C GLY A 54 1.01 10.27 16.14
N SER A 55 2.02 10.78 15.43
CA SER A 55 3.35 11.07 16.00
C SER A 55 3.77 12.50 15.65
N GLU A 56 4.15 13.30 16.65
CA GLU A 56 4.71 14.65 16.44
C GLU A 56 6.08 14.61 15.73
N ASN A 57 6.79 13.48 15.85
CA ASN A 57 7.99 13.20 15.08
C ASN A 57 7.82 11.85 14.35
N PRO A 58 7.14 11.83 13.19
CA PRO A 58 7.01 10.62 12.39
C PRO A 58 8.40 10.09 12.03
N GLY A 59 8.69 8.83 12.33
CA GLY A 59 9.99 8.20 12.08
C GLY A 59 11.07 8.47 13.14
N GLY A 60 10.89 9.48 14.00
CA GLY A 60 11.78 9.70 15.16
C GLY A 60 13.18 10.20 14.78
N TRP A 61 13.32 10.87 13.64
CA TRP A 61 14.61 11.37 13.17
C TRP A 61 15.00 12.70 13.82
N SER A 62 16.28 13.05 13.70
CA SER A 62 16.78 14.38 14.01
C SER A 62 16.27 15.42 13.00
N THR A 63 16.17 16.67 13.43
CA THR A 63 15.81 17.81 12.58
C THR A 63 17.08 18.59 12.18
N PRO A 64 17.26 18.93 10.89
CA PRO A 64 16.40 18.60 9.75
C PRO A 64 16.42 17.11 9.41
N VAL A 65 15.30 16.59 8.90
CA VAL A 65 15.19 15.19 8.48
C VAL A 65 16.01 14.98 7.21
N ASP A 66 16.86 13.94 7.22
CA ASP A 66 17.65 13.58 6.04
C ASP A 66 16.73 13.18 4.87
N PRO A 67 16.91 13.74 3.65
CA PRO A 67 16.11 13.41 2.47
C PRO A 67 16.00 11.93 2.14
N VAL A 68 16.98 11.10 2.55
CA VAL A 68 16.91 9.64 2.41
C VAL A 68 15.68 9.04 3.10
N ASN A 69 15.11 9.73 4.09
CA ASN A 69 13.93 9.30 4.83
C ASN A 69 12.61 9.81 4.23
N PHE A 70 12.64 10.70 3.22
CA PHE A 70 11.42 11.32 2.69
C PHE A 70 10.47 10.31 2.04
N TYR A 71 10.95 9.15 1.56
CA TYR A 71 10.06 8.11 1.04
C TYR A 71 9.05 7.58 2.07
N TRP A 72 9.33 7.71 3.38
CA TRP A 72 8.40 7.30 4.42
C TRP A 72 7.10 8.09 4.42
N VAL A 73 7.13 9.34 3.94
CA VAL A 73 5.94 10.17 3.77
C VAL A 73 4.92 9.45 2.88
N ARG A 74 5.38 8.97 1.71
CA ARG A 74 4.57 8.21 0.75
C ARG A 74 4.10 6.87 1.32
N VAL A 75 4.95 6.20 2.10
CA VAL A 75 4.58 4.95 2.78
C VAL A 75 3.43 5.18 3.77
N TRP A 76 3.49 6.22 4.59
CA TRP A 76 2.44 6.49 5.57
C TRP A 76 1.14 6.96 4.92
N ALA A 77 1.24 7.76 3.86
CA ALA A 77 0.10 8.15 3.05
C ALA A 77 -0.59 6.92 2.42
N ALA A 78 0.16 6.04 1.75
CA ALA A 78 -0.40 4.80 1.20
C ALA A 78 -1.00 3.90 2.30
N ARG A 79 -0.35 3.80 3.47
CA ARG A 79 -0.92 3.07 4.61
C ARG A 79 -2.24 3.67 5.09
N ALA A 80 -2.37 4.99 5.12
CA ALA A 80 -3.60 5.65 5.56
C ALA A 80 -4.77 5.39 4.60
N LEU A 81 -4.50 5.24 3.30
CA LEU A 81 -5.51 4.88 2.29
C LEU A 81 -6.13 3.47 2.49
N LEU A 82 -5.51 2.60 3.32
CA LEU A 82 -6.15 1.37 3.77
C LEU A 82 -7.35 1.62 4.70
N TYR A 83 -7.43 2.80 5.32
CA TYR A 83 -8.41 3.10 6.37
C TYR A 83 -9.31 4.30 6.06
N ALA A 84 -8.88 5.21 5.18
CA ALA A 84 -9.66 6.32 4.62
C ALA A 84 -9.65 6.19 3.09
N TRP A 85 -10.78 6.35 2.41
CA TRP A 85 -10.85 6.03 0.98
C TRP A 85 -11.79 6.90 0.16
N ARG A 86 -11.36 7.19 -1.07
CA ARG A 86 -12.15 7.76 -2.15
C ARG A 86 -11.66 7.16 -3.48
N ASP A 87 -12.57 6.93 -4.42
CA ASP A 87 -12.26 6.14 -5.62
C ASP A 87 -11.28 6.82 -6.60
N ASP A 88 -11.15 8.14 -6.54
CA ASP A 88 -10.15 8.90 -7.31
C ASP A 88 -8.70 8.63 -6.84
N ALA A 89 -8.51 8.01 -5.67
CA ALA A 89 -7.20 7.53 -5.23
C ALA A 89 -6.56 6.53 -6.19
N VAL A 90 -7.37 5.85 -7.01
CA VAL A 90 -6.90 4.87 -8.01
C VAL A 90 -5.87 5.48 -8.96
N ASP A 91 -6.06 6.73 -9.40
CA ASP A 91 -5.16 7.36 -10.37
C ASP A 91 -3.78 7.62 -9.77
N VAL A 92 -3.74 8.10 -8.52
CA VAL A 92 -2.47 8.30 -7.78
C VAL A 92 -1.81 6.96 -7.48
N LEU A 93 -2.58 5.95 -7.11
CA LEU A 93 -2.06 4.60 -6.85
C LEU A 93 -1.49 3.94 -8.09
N ARG A 94 -2.06 4.19 -9.28
CA ARG A 94 -1.51 3.71 -10.55
C ARG A 94 -0.09 4.21 -10.77
N GLY A 95 0.17 5.50 -10.48
CA GLY A 95 1.52 6.06 -10.50
C GLY A 95 2.43 5.43 -9.44
N ALA A 96 1.93 5.33 -8.19
CA ALA A 96 2.67 4.78 -7.05
C ALA A 96 3.01 3.29 -7.17
N ALA A 97 2.34 2.53 -8.04
CA ALA A 97 2.70 1.13 -8.34
C ALA A 97 4.14 1.00 -8.89
N SER A 98 4.67 2.08 -9.48
CA SER A 98 6.03 2.16 -10.01
C SER A 98 7.03 2.91 -9.09
N ASP A 99 6.61 3.26 -7.87
CA ASP A 99 7.42 4.05 -6.93
C ASP A 99 8.80 3.41 -6.70
N PRO A 100 9.90 4.17 -6.64
CA PRO A 100 11.24 3.61 -6.39
C PRO A 100 11.34 2.87 -5.05
N ALA A 101 10.60 3.30 -4.03
CA ALA A 101 10.56 2.64 -2.74
C ALA A 101 9.66 1.40 -2.78
N TRP A 102 10.26 0.22 -2.65
CA TRP A 102 9.52 -1.06 -2.64
C TRP A 102 8.39 -1.10 -1.61
N ARG A 103 8.52 -0.36 -0.49
CA ARG A 103 7.52 -0.31 0.58
C ARG A 103 6.26 0.45 0.16
N VAL A 104 6.38 1.43 -0.74
CA VAL A 104 5.21 2.10 -1.34
C VAL A 104 4.48 1.11 -2.24
N ARG A 105 5.21 0.45 -3.17
CA ARG A 105 4.64 -0.58 -4.05
C ARG A 105 3.93 -1.69 -3.29
N GLU A 106 4.53 -2.17 -2.18
CA GLU A 106 3.90 -3.14 -1.29
C GLU A 106 2.55 -2.65 -0.73
N HIS A 107 2.45 -1.37 -0.33
CA HIS A 107 1.18 -0.81 0.12
C HIS A 107 0.18 -0.67 -1.01
N VAL A 108 0.60 -0.29 -2.22
CA VAL A 108 -0.30 -0.27 -3.40
C VAL A 108 -0.90 -1.66 -3.65
N ALA A 109 -0.10 -2.73 -3.60
CA ALA A 109 -0.61 -4.09 -3.73
C ALA A 109 -1.58 -4.47 -2.60
N ARG A 110 -1.29 -4.07 -1.36
CA ARG A 110 -2.20 -4.29 -0.23
C ARG A 110 -3.53 -3.55 -0.38
N ILE A 111 -3.51 -2.30 -0.83
CA ILE A 111 -4.71 -1.50 -1.08
C ILE A 111 -5.51 -2.14 -2.22
N THR A 112 -4.83 -2.54 -3.30
CA THR A 112 -5.45 -3.23 -4.45
C THR A 112 -6.20 -4.48 -4.00
N ALA A 113 -5.57 -5.32 -3.16
CA ALA A 113 -6.25 -6.48 -2.58
C ALA A 113 -7.38 -6.09 -1.62
N HIS A 114 -7.19 -5.07 -0.78
CA HIS A 114 -8.18 -4.68 0.24
C HIS A 114 -9.44 -4.03 -0.35
N ARG A 115 -9.27 -3.32 -1.47
CA ARG A 115 -10.32 -2.55 -2.16
C ARG A 115 -10.77 -3.21 -3.47
N GLU A 116 -10.24 -4.39 -3.79
CA GLU A 116 -10.56 -5.17 -4.99
C GLU A 116 -10.35 -4.40 -6.31
N LEU A 117 -9.24 -3.65 -6.41
CA LEU A 117 -8.97 -2.73 -7.53
C LEU A 117 -8.38 -3.46 -8.74
N GLY A 118 -9.21 -4.19 -9.48
CA GLY A 118 -8.78 -4.98 -10.65
C GLY A 118 -7.98 -4.16 -11.68
N GLN A 119 -8.34 -2.89 -11.87
CA GLN A 119 -7.67 -1.96 -12.79
C GLN A 119 -6.22 -1.61 -12.43
N LEU A 120 -5.73 -2.02 -11.25
CA LEU A 120 -4.34 -1.83 -10.83
C LEU A 120 -3.50 -3.11 -10.92
N VAL A 121 -4.10 -4.28 -11.17
CA VAL A 121 -3.40 -5.57 -11.08
C VAL A 121 -2.24 -5.66 -12.07
N ASP A 122 -2.43 -5.23 -13.32
CA ASP A 122 -1.37 -5.18 -14.34
C ASP A 122 -0.14 -4.39 -13.87
N ALA A 123 -0.36 -3.25 -13.21
CA ALA A 123 0.72 -2.40 -12.71
C ALA A 123 1.54 -3.05 -11.59
N LEU A 124 1.02 -4.12 -10.97
CA LEU A 124 1.67 -4.87 -9.89
C LEU A 124 2.41 -6.12 -10.39
N LEU A 125 2.19 -6.57 -11.62
CA LEU A 125 2.85 -7.77 -12.15
C LEU A 125 4.39 -7.73 -12.05
N PRO A 126 5.09 -6.59 -12.29
CA PRO A 126 6.53 -6.52 -12.10
C PRO A 126 7.01 -6.85 -10.68
N MET A 127 6.14 -6.73 -9.66
CA MET A 127 6.48 -7.07 -8.28
C MET A 127 6.58 -8.57 -8.03
N LEU A 128 6.08 -9.42 -8.94
CA LEU A 128 6.17 -10.88 -8.85
C LEU A 128 7.62 -11.39 -8.96
N GLU A 129 8.52 -10.59 -9.52
CA GLU A 129 9.95 -10.91 -9.66
C GLU A 129 10.84 -10.18 -8.64
N HIS A 130 10.23 -9.44 -7.70
CA HIS A 130 10.98 -8.62 -6.75
C HIS A 130 11.86 -9.47 -5.82
N GLU A 131 13.07 -9.00 -5.48
CA GLU A 131 14.02 -9.74 -4.63
C GLU A 131 13.44 -10.11 -3.25
N LEU A 132 12.64 -9.20 -2.65
CA LEU A 132 12.02 -9.38 -1.35
C LEU A 132 10.77 -10.28 -1.43
N PRO A 133 10.71 -11.41 -0.72
CA PRO A 133 9.56 -12.32 -0.75
C PRO A 133 8.23 -11.68 -0.33
N ARG A 134 8.25 -10.77 0.65
CA ARG A 134 7.04 -10.08 1.10
C ARG A 134 6.38 -9.25 -0.01
N VAL A 135 7.19 -8.70 -0.93
CA VAL A 135 6.72 -7.88 -2.04
C VAL A 135 6.07 -8.76 -3.10
N ARG A 136 6.72 -9.89 -3.46
CA ARG A 136 6.12 -10.91 -4.33
C ARG A 136 4.81 -11.43 -3.76
N ALA A 137 4.79 -11.80 -2.48
CA ALA A 137 3.59 -12.29 -1.81
C ALA A 137 2.46 -11.24 -1.76
N ALA A 138 2.78 -9.94 -1.67
CA ALA A 138 1.78 -8.88 -1.72
C ALA A 138 1.14 -8.76 -3.10
N ALA A 139 1.94 -8.84 -4.17
CA ALA A 139 1.45 -8.84 -5.53
C ALA A 139 0.60 -10.08 -5.85
N VAL A 140 1.05 -11.28 -5.44
CA VAL A 140 0.27 -12.53 -5.58
C VAL A 140 -1.09 -12.41 -4.88
N ARG A 141 -1.15 -11.83 -3.68
CA ARG A 141 -2.43 -11.59 -2.99
C ARG A 141 -3.32 -10.62 -3.73
N ALA A 142 -2.77 -9.55 -4.32
CA ALA A 142 -3.52 -8.60 -5.13
C ALA A 142 -4.12 -9.28 -6.37
N VAL A 143 -3.32 -10.07 -7.09
CA VAL A 143 -3.78 -10.91 -8.21
C VAL A 143 -4.89 -11.85 -7.77
N GLY A 144 -4.72 -12.57 -6.66
CA GLY A 144 -5.72 -13.52 -6.17
C GLY A 144 -7.08 -12.91 -5.80
N VAL A 145 -7.08 -11.64 -5.38
CA VAL A 145 -8.31 -10.95 -4.93
C VAL A 145 -8.97 -10.16 -6.06
N ALA A 146 -8.18 -9.41 -6.83
CA ALA A 146 -8.66 -8.42 -7.78
C ALA A 146 -8.37 -8.78 -9.24
N GLY A 147 -7.53 -9.79 -9.48
CA GLY A 147 -7.14 -10.22 -10.81
C GLY A 147 -8.24 -11.01 -11.52
N GLU A 148 -8.07 -11.08 -12.83
CA GLU A 148 -8.87 -11.86 -13.77
C GLU A 148 -8.13 -13.13 -14.22
N TYR A 149 -8.80 -13.98 -14.99
CA TYR A 149 -8.28 -15.28 -15.44
C TYR A 149 -6.88 -15.20 -16.05
N GLU A 150 -6.61 -14.20 -16.90
CA GLU A 150 -5.31 -14.01 -17.55
C GLU A 150 -4.15 -13.76 -16.58
N HIS A 151 -4.43 -13.28 -15.37
CA HIS A 151 -3.40 -13.03 -14.35
C HIS A 151 -2.99 -14.30 -13.62
N ALA A 152 -3.76 -15.39 -13.71
CA ALA A 152 -3.41 -16.65 -13.07
C ALA A 152 -2.07 -17.21 -13.60
N GLU A 153 -1.85 -17.10 -14.91
CA GLU A 153 -0.61 -17.55 -15.56
C GLU A 153 0.63 -16.82 -15.02
N ALA A 154 0.47 -15.54 -14.63
CA ALA A 154 1.58 -14.74 -14.11
C ALA A 154 2.07 -15.20 -12.72
N ILE A 155 1.19 -15.80 -11.90
CA ILE A 155 1.54 -16.24 -10.55
C ILE A 155 1.89 -17.74 -10.45
N GLU A 156 1.59 -18.53 -11.49
CA GLU A 156 1.87 -19.96 -11.53
C GLU A 156 3.35 -20.32 -11.28
N PRO A 157 4.34 -19.61 -11.87
CA PRO A 157 5.76 -19.91 -11.62
C PRO A 157 6.16 -19.79 -10.14
N LEU A 158 5.46 -18.93 -9.38
CA LEU A 158 5.76 -18.69 -7.96
C LEU A 158 5.31 -19.86 -7.06
N ARG A 159 4.65 -20.90 -7.59
CA ARG A 159 4.49 -22.18 -6.87
C ARG A 159 5.82 -22.81 -6.48
N GLN A 160 6.88 -22.53 -7.24
CA GLN A 160 8.24 -23.00 -6.97
C GLN A 160 9.12 -21.92 -6.32
N ASP A 161 8.52 -20.82 -5.84
CA ASP A 161 9.28 -19.76 -5.17
C ASP A 161 10.06 -20.32 -3.97
N PRO A 162 11.32 -19.91 -3.74
CA PRO A 162 12.11 -20.40 -2.60
C PRO A 162 11.45 -20.08 -1.24
N ASP A 163 10.68 -19.00 -1.15
CA ASP A 163 10.02 -18.57 0.08
C ASP A 163 8.66 -19.25 0.27
N GLN A 164 8.47 -19.87 1.44
CA GLN A 164 7.24 -20.59 1.77
C GLN A 164 6.00 -19.69 1.85
N ALA A 165 6.15 -18.44 2.30
CA ALA A 165 5.03 -17.51 2.41
C ALA A 165 4.54 -17.07 1.03
N VAL A 166 5.45 -17.00 0.04
CA VAL A 166 5.09 -16.76 -1.36
C VAL A 166 4.32 -17.94 -1.94
N ARG A 167 4.84 -19.17 -1.82
CA ARG A 167 4.12 -20.38 -2.29
C ARG A 167 2.71 -20.48 -1.69
N ALA A 168 2.59 -20.28 -0.38
CA ALA A 168 1.29 -20.30 0.29
C ALA A 168 0.36 -19.15 -0.15
N ALA A 169 0.91 -18.00 -0.59
CA ALA A 169 0.11 -16.95 -1.18
C ALA A 169 -0.41 -17.35 -2.57
N VAL A 170 0.37 -18.07 -3.37
CA VAL A 170 -0.03 -18.56 -4.70
C VAL A 170 -1.17 -19.55 -4.58
N ASP A 171 -1.06 -20.56 -3.71
CA ASP A 171 -2.13 -21.55 -3.51
C ASP A 171 -3.46 -20.87 -3.16
N ARG A 172 -3.43 -19.93 -2.21
CA ARG A 172 -4.62 -19.15 -1.82
C ARG A 172 -5.14 -18.24 -2.94
N ALA A 173 -4.24 -17.67 -3.73
CA ALA A 173 -4.62 -16.78 -4.83
C ALA A 173 -5.33 -17.55 -5.96
N LEU A 174 -4.81 -18.72 -6.34
CA LEU A 174 -5.41 -19.59 -7.36
C LEU A 174 -6.75 -20.16 -6.89
N GLU A 175 -6.86 -20.62 -5.65
CA GLU A 175 -8.14 -21.06 -5.06
C GLU A 175 -9.17 -19.93 -5.10
N LYS A 176 -8.75 -18.72 -4.71
CA LYS A 176 -9.64 -17.56 -4.68
C LYS A 176 -10.09 -17.16 -6.08
N LEU A 177 -9.17 -17.07 -7.05
CA LEU A 177 -9.50 -16.79 -8.45
C LEU A 177 -10.44 -17.85 -9.02
N SER A 178 -10.14 -19.13 -8.79
CA SER A 178 -10.97 -20.25 -9.25
C SER A 178 -12.40 -20.13 -8.73
N THR A 179 -12.56 -19.80 -7.45
CA THR A 179 -13.87 -19.60 -6.81
C THR A 179 -14.58 -18.37 -7.38
N ARG A 180 -13.87 -17.25 -7.53
CA ARG A 180 -14.45 -15.95 -7.92
C ARG A 180 -14.86 -15.93 -9.40
N LEU A 181 -14.15 -16.66 -10.24
CA LEU A 181 -14.36 -16.73 -11.69
C LEU A 181 -15.20 -17.95 -12.13
N ASP A 182 -15.61 -18.80 -11.17
CA ASP A 182 -16.30 -20.07 -11.42
C ASP A 182 -15.62 -20.91 -12.52
N ARG A 183 -14.28 -20.94 -12.47
CA ARG A 183 -13.45 -21.59 -13.48
C ARG A 183 -12.24 -22.24 -12.82
N PRO A 184 -12.01 -23.54 -13.05
CA PRO A 184 -10.91 -24.22 -12.38
C PRO A 184 -9.55 -23.73 -12.92
N LEU A 185 -8.65 -23.42 -11.99
CA LEU A 185 -7.26 -23.07 -12.23
C LEU A 185 -6.41 -24.19 -11.61
N HIS A 186 -5.95 -25.12 -12.44
CA HIS A 186 -5.19 -26.31 -12.05
C HIS A 186 -3.86 -26.39 -12.78
#